data_AF-A0A2E8M6F4-F1
#
_entry.id   AF-A0A2E8M6F4-F1
#
_cell.length_a   1.000
_cell.length_b   1.000
_cell.length_c   1.000
_cell.angle_alpha   90.00
_cell.angle_beta   90.00
_cell.angle_gamma   90.00
#
_symmetry.space_group_name_H-M   'P 1'
#
loop_
_entity.id
_entity.type
_entity.pdbx_description
1 polymer ?
#
loop_
_entity_poly.entity_id
_entity_poly.type
_entity_poly.pdbx_seq_one_letter_code
_entity_poly.pdbx_strand_id
1 'polypeptide(L)'
;MTDIKDWLLPNGGTFLASTAGIHGTWAKATDPVTAARNAAKAYGSSYPQFVQVWYCPTDRTNITGMGCLSWHSEDADRVIPIGFFKLTRSTMTPSNDERLTHETFQKDWCNQLRISHEAHMEEQSQ
;
A
#
# COMPACT_ATOMS: atom_id res chain seq x y z
N MET A 1 -17.52 25.44 5.42
CA MET A 1 -16.18 25.26 4.82
C MET A 1 -16.07 23.77 4.54
N THR A 2 -16.09 23.36 3.29
CA THR A 2 -15.90 21.94 2.92
C THR A 2 -14.48 21.58 3.33
N ASP A 3 -14.30 20.58 4.19
CA ASP A 3 -12.96 20.05 4.52
C ASP A 3 -12.33 19.53 3.22
N ILE A 4 -11.51 20.37 2.59
CA ILE A 4 -10.71 19.95 1.44
C ILE A 4 -9.61 19.09 2.03
N LYS A 5 -9.72 17.78 1.81
CA LYS A 5 -8.69 16.80 2.15
C LYS A 5 -7.39 17.22 1.45
N ASP A 6 -6.36 17.50 2.23
CA ASP A 6 -5.04 17.99 1.78
C ASP A 6 -4.27 17.01 0.89
N TRP A 7 -4.66 15.74 0.93
CA TRP A 7 -4.12 14.66 0.10
C TRP A 7 -4.84 14.48 -1.25
N LEU A 8 -5.86 15.31 -1.57
CA LEU A 8 -6.57 15.25 -2.85
C LEU A 8 -5.96 16.17 -3.91
N LEU A 9 -5.88 15.63 -5.13
CA LEU A 9 -5.60 16.39 -6.34
C LEU A 9 -6.82 17.26 -6.73
N PRO A 10 -6.64 18.31 -7.54
CA PRO A 10 -7.75 19.17 -7.98
C PRO A 10 -8.90 18.44 -8.69
N ASN A 11 -8.62 17.27 -9.27
CA ASN A 11 -9.60 16.43 -9.95
C ASN A 11 -10.32 15.43 -9.01
N GLY A 12 -10.06 15.49 -7.70
CA GLY A 12 -10.62 14.57 -6.71
C GLY A 12 -9.89 13.22 -6.59
N GLY A 13 -8.82 13.00 -7.36
CA GLY A 13 -7.96 11.83 -7.26
C GLY A 13 -6.92 11.93 -6.15
N THR A 14 -6.18 10.84 -5.94
CA THR A 14 -5.10 10.75 -4.94
C THR A 14 -4.08 9.70 -5.37
N PHE A 15 -2.86 9.80 -4.86
CA PHE A 15 -1.96 8.65 -4.80
C PHE A 15 -2.18 7.90 -3.49
N LEU A 16 -2.24 6.58 -3.58
CA LEU A 16 -2.33 5.66 -2.44
C LEU A 16 -1.08 4.80 -2.44
N ALA A 17 -0.42 4.69 -1.30
CA ALA A 17 0.71 3.79 -1.13
C ALA A 17 0.46 2.84 0.04
N SER A 18 0.90 1.58 -0.08
CA SER A 18 0.84 0.57 0.96
C SER A 18 2.20 -0.09 1.14
N THR A 19 2.65 -0.23 2.38
CA THR A 19 3.84 -1.04 2.71
C THR A 19 3.48 -2.52 2.64
N ALA A 20 4.36 -3.36 2.11
CA ALA A 20 4.14 -4.79 2.01
C ALA A 20 3.98 -5.47 3.40
N GLY A 21 3.09 -6.46 3.50
CA GLY A 21 2.88 -7.31 4.69
C GLY A 21 1.48 -7.22 5.30
N ILE A 22 1.11 -8.19 6.15
CA ILE A 22 -0.22 -8.35 6.77
C ILE A 22 -0.58 -7.17 7.66
N HIS A 23 0.42 -6.68 8.39
CA HIS A 23 0.34 -5.53 9.28
C HIS A 23 0.94 -4.29 8.62
N GLY A 24 0.95 -4.25 7.28
CA GLY A 24 1.37 -3.09 6.53
C GLY A 24 0.52 -1.87 6.87
N THR A 25 1.10 -0.69 6.67
CA THR A 25 0.38 0.58 6.75
C THR A 25 0.20 1.16 5.36
N TRP A 26 -0.61 2.20 5.27
CA TRP A 26 -0.88 2.87 4.02
C TRP A 26 -1.07 4.36 4.25
N ALA A 27 -0.92 5.14 3.19
CA ALA A 27 -1.13 6.57 3.23
C ALA A 27 -1.55 7.10 1.86
N LYS A 28 -2.23 8.24 1.89
CA LYS A 28 -2.63 9.00 0.72
C LYS A 28 -1.85 10.31 0.64
N ALA A 29 -1.61 10.78 -0.58
CA ALA A 29 -1.02 12.09 -0.84
C ALA A 29 -1.30 12.55 -2.27
N THR A 30 -0.98 13.82 -2.54
CA THR A 30 -1.06 14.44 -3.88
C THR A 30 0.09 14.03 -4.80
N ASP A 31 1.11 13.33 -4.29
CA ASP A 31 2.19 12.76 -5.08
C ASP A 31 2.59 11.36 -4.57
N PRO A 32 3.12 10.49 -5.44
CA PRO A 32 3.41 9.10 -5.09
C PRO A 32 4.55 8.95 -4.07
N VAL A 33 5.51 9.88 -4.05
CA VAL A 33 6.67 9.81 -3.14
C VAL A 33 6.23 10.12 -1.72
N THR A 34 5.45 11.17 -1.52
CA THR A 34 4.90 11.54 -0.22
C THR A 34 3.98 10.44 0.32
N ALA A 35 3.12 9.84 -0.51
CA ALA A 35 2.29 8.71 -0.10
C ALA A 35 3.16 7.55 0.42
N ALA A 36 4.19 7.15 -0.34
CA ALA A 36 5.12 6.09 0.04
C ALA A 36 5.86 6.40 1.35
N ARG A 37 6.35 7.63 1.51
CA ARG A 37 7.07 8.09 2.71
C ARG A 37 6.18 8.09 3.94
N ASN A 38 4.94 8.56 3.81
CA ASN A 38 3.98 8.58 4.90
C ASN A 38 3.59 7.16 5.33
N ALA A 39 3.37 6.24 4.39
CA ALA A 39 3.14 4.84 4.69
C ALA A 39 4.35 4.24 5.43
N ALA A 40 5.57 4.37 4.89
CA ALA A 40 6.76 3.85 5.56
C ALA A 40 7.00 4.45 6.96
N LYS A 41 6.67 5.73 7.15
CA LYS A 41 6.73 6.39 8.45
C LYS A 41 5.73 5.80 9.44
N ALA A 42 4.48 5.59 9.02
CA ALA A 42 3.43 4.98 9.83
C ALA A 42 3.77 3.55 10.24
N TYR A 43 4.47 2.80 9.39
CA TYR A 43 4.97 1.46 9.70
C TYR A 43 6.12 1.45 10.73
N GLY A 44 6.74 2.59 11.03
CA GLY A 44 7.85 2.70 11.99
C GLY A 44 9.21 3.04 11.38
N SER A 45 9.26 3.48 10.12
CA SER A 45 10.51 3.93 9.47
C SER A 45 11.64 2.89 9.44
N SER A 46 11.29 1.60 9.44
CA SER A 46 12.25 0.50 9.26
C SER A 46 12.65 0.41 7.79
N TYR A 47 13.90 0.72 7.44
CA TYR A 47 14.35 0.73 6.05
C TYR A 47 15.30 -0.45 5.76
N PRO A 48 15.30 -1.01 4.54
CA PRO A 48 14.46 -0.64 3.40
C PRO A 48 13.00 -1.05 3.57
N GLN A 49 12.08 -0.21 3.12
CA GLN A 49 10.66 -0.55 2.98
C GLN A 49 10.34 -0.85 1.53
N PHE A 50 9.42 -1.77 1.32
CA PHE A 50 8.85 -2.02 0.01
C PHE A 50 7.42 -1.53 -0.02
N VAL A 51 7.09 -0.72 -1.03
CA VAL A 51 5.80 -0.03 -1.14
C VAL A 51 5.21 -0.23 -2.51
N GLN A 52 3.92 -0.54 -2.54
CA GLN A 52 3.12 -0.52 -3.76
C GLN A 52 2.38 0.81 -3.83
N VAL A 53 2.33 1.41 -5.03
CA VAL A 53 1.72 2.73 -5.24
C VAL A 53 0.71 2.65 -6.38
N TRP A 54 -0.43 3.29 -6.17
CA TRP A 54 -1.51 3.43 -7.14
C TRP A 54 -1.92 4.90 -7.26
N TYR A 55 -2.38 5.28 -8.44
CA TYR A 55 -3.26 6.43 -8.60
C TYR A 55 -4.70 5.96 -8.46
N CYS A 56 -5.48 6.67 -7.65
CA CYS A 56 -6.87 6.40 -7.41
C CYS A 56 -7.70 7.60 -7.89
N PRO A 57 -8.79 7.38 -8.65
CA PRO A 57 -9.57 8.46 -9.25
C PRO A 57 -10.47 9.18 -8.25
N THR A 58 -10.68 8.59 -7.06
CA THR A 58 -11.50 9.14 -5.99
C THR A 58 -10.83 8.94 -4.64
N ASP A 59 -11.36 9.62 -3.64
CA ASP A 59 -10.92 9.57 -2.26
C ASP A 59 -11.38 8.29 -1.52
N ARG A 60 -12.18 7.44 -2.18
CA ARG A 60 -12.86 6.28 -1.61
C ARG A 60 -12.03 5.00 -1.66
N THR A 61 -11.08 4.88 -2.60
CA THR A 61 -10.16 3.73 -2.67
C THR A 61 -9.33 3.66 -1.40
N ASN A 62 -9.21 2.49 -0.78
CA ASN A 62 -8.47 2.30 0.46
C ASN A 62 -7.76 0.94 0.49
N ILE A 63 -6.96 0.74 1.53
CA ILE A 63 -6.36 -0.56 1.84
C ILE A 63 -7.17 -1.19 2.99
N THR A 64 -7.64 -2.41 2.79
CA THR A 64 -8.37 -3.19 3.80
C THR A 64 -7.40 -4.08 4.59
N GLY A 65 -7.95 -4.95 5.45
CA GLY A 65 -7.16 -5.98 6.14
C GLY A 65 -6.27 -6.75 5.18
N MET A 66 -5.10 -7.16 5.68
CA MET A 66 -4.06 -7.89 4.95
C MET A 66 -3.40 -7.13 3.79
N GLY A 67 -3.54 -5.80 3.73
CA GLY A 67 -2.90 -5.00 2.68
C GLY A 67 -3.62 -5.05 1.33
N CYS A 68 -4.86 -5.54 1.28
CA CYS A 68 -5.63 -5.63 0.05
C CYS A 68 -6.14 -4.26 -0.40
N LEU A 69 -5.96 -3.92 -1.67
CA LEU A 69 -6.56 -2.75 -2.27
C LEU A 69 -8.07 -2.98 -2.44
N SER A 70 -8.87 -2.01 -2.02
CA SER A 70 -10.33 -2.02 -2.16
C SER A 70 -10.79 -0.78 -2.89
N TRP A 71 -11.67 -0.97 -3.87
CA TRP A 71 -12.22 0.08 -4.71
C TRP A 71 -13.70 -0.17 -4.98
N HIS A 72 -14.41 0.91 -5.32
CA HIS A 72 -15.77 0.80 -5.83
C HIS A 72 -15.76 0.34 -7.29
N SER A 73 -16.78 -0.42 -7.70
CA SER A 73 -16.83 -1.00 -9.05
C SER A 73 -16.79 0.07 -10.15
N GLU A 74 -17.40 1.24 -9.94
CA GLU A 74 -17.36 2.34 -10.90
C GLU A 74 -15.95 2.95 -11.10
N ASP A 75 -15.04 2.73 -10.17
CA ASP A 75 -13.67 3.26 -10.19
C ASP A 75 -12.65 2.25 -10.73
N ALA A 76 -13.04 0.99 -10.94
CA ALA A 76 -12.14 -0.13 -11.24
C ALA A 76 -11.18 0.13 -12.41
N ASP A 77 -11.71 0.57 -13.57
CA ASP A 77 -10.91 0.83 -14.78
C ASP A 77 -10.05 2.09 -14.70
N ARG A 78 -10.22 2.88 -13.63
CA ARG A 78 -9.57 4.17 -13.43
C ARG A 78 -8.54 4.14 -12.30
N VAL A 79 -8.44 3.03 -11.57
CA VAL A 79 -7.34 2.78 -10.62
C VAL A 79 -6.12 2.32 -11.41
N ILE A 80 -5.03 3.08 -11.33
CA ILE A 80 -3.83 2.84 -12.13
C ILE A 80 -2.70 2.39 -11.20
N PRO A 81 -2.18 1.16 -11.33
CA PRO A 81 -0.96 0.77 -10.63
C PRO A 81 0.21 1.61 -11.17
N ILE A 82 0.88 2.35 -10.29
CA ILE A 82 2.05 3.15 -10.65
C ILE A 82 3.31 2.29 -10.60
N GLY A 83 3.41 1.43 -9.59
CA GLY A 83 4.49 0.47 -9.49
C GLY A 83 4.77 0.02 -8.06
N PHE A 84 5.83 -0.78 -7.94
CA PHE A 84 6.36 -1.23 -6.67
C PHE A 84 7.77 -0.71 -6.49
N PHE A 85 8.05 -0.14 -5.33
CA PHE A 85 9.26 0.62 -5.08
C PHE A 85 9.97 0.13 -3.83
N LYS A 86 11.29 0.12 -3.89
CA LYS A 86 12.16 0.02 -2.73
C LYS A 86 12.44 1.43 -2.21
N LEU A 87 12.02 1.67 -0.99
CA LEU A 87 12.21 2.90 -0.26
C LEU A 87 13.38 2.73 0.72
N THR A 88 14.40 3.58 0.62
CA THR A 88 15.44 3.77 1.65
C THR A 88 15.20 5.09 2.36
N ARG A 89 15.98 5.46 3.39
CA ARG A 89 15.83 6.78 4.05
C ARG A 89 15.87 7.97 3.09
N SER A 90 16.64 7.87 2.00
CA SER A 90 16.89 9.00 1.09
C SER A 90 16.39 8.76 -0.34
N THR A 91 16.14 7.52 -0.74
CA THR A 91 15.80 7.20 -2.13
C THR A 91 14.51 6.39 -2.25
N MET A 92 13.84 6.53 -3.39
CA MET A 92 12.76 5.65 -3.84
C MET A 92 13.14 5.17 -5.24
N THR A 93 13.30 3.87 -5.42
CA THR A 93 13.68 3.28 -6.71
C THR A 93 12.68 2.20 -7.09
N PRO A 94 12.33 2.05 -8.38
CA PRO A 94 11.58 0.89 -8.84
C PRO A 94 12.23 -0.39 -8.32
N SER A 95 11.41 -1.30 -7.81
CA SER A 95 11.90 -2.61 -7.41
C SER A 95 11.99 -3.50 -8.65
N ASN A 96 13.17 -4.04 -8.89
CA ASN A 96 13.39 -5.09 -9.90
C ASN A 96 13.23 -6.49 -9.28
N ASP A 97 12.56 -6.59 -8.13
CA ASP A 97 12.39 -7.86 -7.44
C ASP A 97 11.46 -8.75 -8.28
N GLU A 98 12.06 -9.73 -8.95
CA GLU A 98 11.41 -10.67 -9.87
C GLU A 98 10.23 -11.38 -9.22
N ARG A 99 10.27 -11.51 -7.89
CA ARG A 99 9.16 -12.06 -7.08
C ARG A 99 7.87 -11.28 -7.40
N LEU A 100 7.90 -9.97 -7.53
CA LEU A 100 6.70 -9.13 -7.74
C LEU A 100 5.95 -9.38 -9.05
N THR A 101 6.56 -10.09 -9.99
CA THR A 101 5.95 -10.52 -11.26
C THR A 101 5.71 -12.04 -11.33
N HIS A 102 6.10 -12.79 -10.31
CA HIS A 102 6.11 -14.24 -10.33
C HIS A 102 5.05 -14.82 -9.40
N GLU A 103 4.32 -15.83 -9.87
CA GLU A 103 3.31 -16.59 -9.12
C GLU A 103 3.83 -17.09 -7.75
N THR A 104 5.15 -17.28 -7.63
CA THR A 104 5.85 -17.64 -6.39
C THR A 104 5.78 -16.55 -5.32
N PHE A 105 5.79 -15.27 -5.65
CA PHE A 105 5.62 -14.20 -4.65
C PHE A 105 4.19 -14.11 -4.17
N GLN A 106 3.21 -14.31 -5.05
CA GLN A 106 1.83 -14.35 -4.63
C GLN A 106 1.60 -15.54 -3.68
N LYS A 107 2.24 -16.70 -3.96
CA LYS A 107 2.27 -17.85 -3.03
C LYS A 107 3.00 -17.54 -1.72
N ASP A 108 4.17 -16.90 -1.75
CA ASP A 108 4.93 -16.53 -0.54
C ASP A 108 4.19 -15.48 0.28
N TRP A 109 3.57 -14.50 -0.37
CA TRP A 109 2.74 -13.47 0.25
C TRP A 109 1.52 -14.12 0.90
N CYS A 110 0.76 -14.96 0.18
CA CYS A 110 -0.34 -15.73 0.76
C CYS A 110 0.10 -16.66 1.90
N ASN A 111 1.29 -17.27 1.80
CA ASN A 111 1.84 -18.09 2.88
C ASN A 111 2.20 -17.25 4.11
N GLN A 112 2.80 -16.07 3.92
CA GLN A 112 3.01 -15.13 5.02
C GLN A 112 1.66 -14.70 5.62
N LEU A 113 0.66 -14.36 4.79
CA LEU A 113 -0.71 -14.03 5.24
C LEU A 113 -1.25 -15.11 6.18
N ARG A 114 -1.15 -16.37 5.77
CA ARG A 114 -1.59 -17.53 6.55
C ARG A 114 -0.82 -17.64 7.88
N ILE A 115 0.50 -17.54 7.86
CA ILE A 115 1.35 -17.71 9.05
C ILE A 115 1.03 -16.65 10.11
N SER A 116 0.90 -15.36 9.74
CA SER A 116 0.62 -14.34 10.75
C SER A 116 -0.85 -14.32 11.19
N HIS A 117 -1.78 -14.79 10.36
CA HIS A 117 -3.14 -15.09 10.82
C HIS A 117 -3.16 -16.20 11.88
N GLU A 118 -2.45 -17.31 11.63
CA GLU A 118 -2.33 -18.42 12.59
C GLU A 118 -1.71 -17.96 13.92
N ALA A 119 -0.61 -17.21 13.87
CA ALA A 119 0.03 -16.65 15.07
C ALA A 119 -0.91 -15.73 15.87
N HIS A 120 -1.73 -14.90 15.19
CA HIS A 120 -2.68 -14.03 15.85
C HIS A 120 -3.83 -14.80 16.53
N MET A 121 -4.31 -15.87 15.90
CA MET A 121 -5.34 -16.73 16.49
C MET A 121 -4.83 -17.48 17.72
N GLU A 122 -3.55 -17.87 17.73
CA GLU A 122 -2.90 -18.47 18.90
C GLU A 122 -2.77 -17.46 20.06
N GLU A 123 -2.38 -16.21 19.77
CA GLU A 123 -2.32 -15.14 20.79
C GLU A 123 -3.68 -14.81 21.40
N GLN A 124 -4.77 -14.88 20.62
CA GLN A 124 -6.14 -14.62 21.13
C GLN A 124 -6.73 -15.79 21.92
N SER A 125 -6.12 -16.97 21.89
CA SER A 125 -6.60 -18.17 22.58
C SER A 125 -5.94 -18.39 23.95
N GLN A 126 -5.05 -17.49 24.38
CA GLN A 126 -4.42 -17.46 25.72
C GLN A 126 -5.06 -16.39 26.61
#